data_AF-A0A0F9Q9B7-F1
#
_entry.id   AF-A0A0F9Q9B7-F1
#
_cell.length_a   1.000
_cell.length_b   1.000
_cell.length_c   1.000
_cell.angle_alpha   90.00
_cell.angle_beta   90.00
_cell.angle_gamma   90.00
#
_symmetry.space_group_name_H-M   'P 1'
#
loop_
_entity.id
_entity.type
_entity.pdbx_description
1 polymer ?
#
loop_
_entity_poly.entity_id
_entity_poly.type
_entity_poly.pdbx_seq_one_letter_code
_entity_poly.pdbx_strand_id
1 'polypeptide(L)' 'MKLFTCTDHDCHYPVGVASIIVAPNEFHARLHLDCRLIEQGLKPYDEYKYSLVEIEIERPHAIILQNGDY' A
#
# COMPACT_ATOMS: atom_id res chain seq x y z
N MET A 1 6.16 14.04 -7.41
CA MET A 1 6.15 12.95 -6.41
C MET A 1 4.72 12.78 -5.96
N LYS A 2 4.26 11.55 -5.75
CA LYS A 2 2.88 11.21 -5.37
C LYS A 2 2.88 10.30 -4.15
N LEU A 3 1.78 10.31 -3.42
CA LEU A 3 1.55 9.44 -2.27
C LEU A 3 0.51 8.39 -2.67
N PHE A 4 0.80 7.12 -2.41
CA PHE A 4 -0.12 6.00 -2.62
C PHE A 4 -0.33 5.25 -1.32
N THR A 5 -1.49 4.64 -1.19
CA THR A 5 -1.84 3.77 -0.07
C THR A 5 -2.32 2.42 -0.58
N CYS A 6 -2.08 1.38 0.21
CA CYS A 6 -2.51 0.00 -0.05
C CYS A 6 -2.95 -0.62 1.26
N THR A 7 -4.16 -1.18 1.32
CA THR A 7 -4.72 -1.79 2.54
C THR A 7 -5.11 -3.26 2.35
N ASP A 8 -4.85 -3.80 1.16
CA ASP A 8 -5.32 -5.12 0.72
C ASP A 8 -4.19 -5.97 0.13
N HIS A 9 -2.91 -5.70 0.43
CA HIS A 9 -1.81 -6.59 0.05
C HIS A 9 -1.72 -7.83 0.96
N ASP A 10 -0.88 -8.81 0.58
CA ASP A 10 -0.65 -10.00 1.39
C ASP A 10 -0.14 -9.63 2.80
N CYS A 11 -0.55 -10.39 3.81
CA CYS A 11 -0.33 -10.04 5.21
C CYS A 11 -0.16 -11.25 6.12
N HIS A 12 0.39 -11.03 7.31
CA HIS A 12 0.38 -12.02 8.36
C HIS A 12 -0.97 -11.98 9.11
N TYR A 13 -1.84 -12.95 8.80
CA TYR A 13 -3.09 -13.16 9.53
C TYR A 13 -2.83 -13.32 11.05
N PRO A 14 -3.64 -12.72 11.94
CA PRO A 14 -4.91 -12.01 11.71
C PRO A 14 -4.77 -10.48 11.59
N VAL A 15 -3.57 -9.95 11.36
CA VAL A 15 -3.34 -8.51 11.44
C VAL A 15 -3.69 -7.85 10.10
N GLY A 16 -4.58 -6.86 10.13
CA GLY A 16 -4.86 -6.01 8.95
C GLY A 16 -3.62 -5.23 8.52
N VAL A 17 -3.58 -4.78 7.27
CA VAL A 17 -2.41 -4.11 6.70
C VAL A 17 -2.72 -2.72 6.15
N ALA A 18 -1.70 -1.88 6.20
CA ALA A 18 -1.68 -0.60 5.52
C ALA A 18 -0.24 -0.27 5.14
N SER A 19 -0.04 0.08 3.88
CA SER A 19 1.23 0.54 3.34
C SER A 19 1.07 1.94 2.76
N ILE A 20 2.08 2.77 2.96
CA ILE A 20 2.21 4.10 2.37
C ILE A 20 3.43 4.07 1.44
N ILE A 21 3.24 4.52 0.20
CA ILE A 21 4.27 4.46 -0.82
C ILE A 21 4.43 5.85 -1.43
N VAL A 22 5.67 6.31 -1.51
CA VAL A 22 6.02 7.59 -2.13
C VAL A 22 6.74 7.29 -3.45
N ALA A 23 6.14 7.66 -4.57
CA ALA A 23 6.62 7.29 -5.90
C ALA A 23 6.24 8.33 -6.98
N PRO A 24 6.91 8.35 -8.14
CA PRO A 24 6.55 9.24 -9.23
C PRO A 24 5.21 8.89 -9.91
N ASN A 25 4.81 7.61 -9.89
CA ASN A 25 3.55 7.10 -10.45
C ASN A 25 3.21 5.72 -9.88
N GLU A 26 2.03 5.20 -10.24
CA GLU A 26 1.51 3.92 -9.73
C GLU A 26 2.41 2.73 -10.06
N PHE A 27 3.01 2.69 -11.26
CA PHE A 27 3.91 1.61 -11.66
C PHE A 27 5.12 1.51 -10.72
N HIS A 28 5.75 2.65 -10.41
CA HIS A 28 6.87 2.68 -9.47
C HIS A 28 6.41 2.38 -8.04
N ALA A 29 5.23 2.83 -7.66
CA ALA A 29 4.66 2.52 -6.34
C ALA A 29 4.48 1.01 -6.16
N ARG A 30 3.95 0.31 -7.17
CA ARG A 30 3.77 -1.13 -7.19
C ARG A 30 5.11 -1.87 -7.09
N LEU A 31 6.08 -1.48 -7.91
CA LEU A 31 7.43 -2.05 -7.86
C LEU A 31 8.06 -1.91 -6.47
N HIS A 32 7.96 -0.72 -5.85
CA HIS A 32 8.51 -0.49 -4.52
C HIS A 32 7.80 -1.31 -3.44
N LEU A 33 6.48 -1.44 -3.51
CA LEU A 33 5.72 -2.25 -2.57
C LEU A 33 6.08 -3.74 -2.71
N ASP A 34 6.14 -4.27 -3.94
CA ASP A 34 6.51 -5.66 -4.20
C ASP A 34 7.88 -6.01 -3.62
N CYS A 35 8.89 -5.15 -3.81
CA CYS A 35 10.21 -5.36 -3.21
C CYS A 35 10.12 -5.49 -1.68
N ARG A 36 9.35 -4.63 -1.01
CA ARG A 36 9.19 -4.67 0.46
C ARG A 36 8.38 -5.87 0.93
N LEU A 37 7.37 -6.29 0.18
CA LEU A 37 6.60 -7.49 0.49
C LEU A 37 7.50 -8.74 0.44
N ILE A 38 8.29 -8.87 -0.63
CA ILE A 38 9.22 -9.99 -0.80
C ILE A 38 10.26 -10.03 0.34
N GLU A 39 10.81 -8.89 0.75
CA GLU A 39 11.74 -8.80 1.88
C GLU A 39 11.13 -9.27 3.21
N GLN A 40 9.81 -9.20 3.36
CA GLN A 40 9.07 -9.68 4.54
C GLN A 40 8.54 -11.12 4.38
N GLY A 41 8.82 -11.78 3.24
CA GLY A 41 8.28 -13.10 2.94
C GLY A 41 6.78 -13.10 2.58
N LEU A 42 6.26 -11.95 2.14
CA LEU A 42 4.89 -11.77 1.66
C LEU A 42 4.84 -11.83 0.13
N LYS A 43 3.67 -12.13 -0.41
CA LYS A 43 3.45 -12.29 -1.85
C LYS A 43 3.41 -10.93 -2.58
N PRO A 44 4.16 -10.77 -3.68
CA PRO A 44 4.08 -9.59 -4.53
C PRO A 44 2.80 -9.59 -5.39
N TYR A 45 2.56 -8.51 -6.13
CA TYR A 45 1.33 -8.30 -6.91
C TYR A 45 1.01 -9.42 -7.90
N ASP A 46 2.02 -10.06 -8.48
CA ASP A 46 1.81 -11.14 -9.46
C ASP A 46 1.29 -12.44 -8.83
N GLU A 47 1.49 -12.63 -7.53
CA GLU A 47 0.99 -13.77 -6.77
C GLU A 47 -0.26 -13.43 -5.95
N TYR A 48 -0.35 -12.19 -5.46
CA TYR A 48 -1.48 -11.68 -4.69
C TYR A 48 -1.86 -10.28 -5.18
N LYS A 49 -3.01 -10.17 -5.86
CA LYS A 49 -3.47 -8.89 -6.43
C LYS A 49 -3.93 -7.95 -5.31
N TYR A 50 -3.44 -6.71 -5.36
CA TYR A 50 -3.76 -5.62 -4.43
C TYR A 50 -3.95 -4.29 -5.15
N SER A 51 -4.57 -3.35 -4.46
CA SER A 51 -5.01 -2.06 -4.99
C SER A 51 -4.13 -0.92 -4.48
N LEU A 52 -3.79 0.02 -5.37
CA LEU A 52 -3.11 1.26 -4.99
C LEU A 52 -4.08 2.43 -5.14
N VAL A 53 -4.20 3.24 -4.10
CA VAL A 53 -5.00 4.46 -4.11
C VAL A 53 -4.08 5.66 -3.99
N GLU A 54 -4.05 6.51 -5.01
CA GLU A 54 -3.33 7.80 -4.97
C GLU A 54 -4.02 8.77 -4.01
N ILE A 55 -3.23 9.42 -3.16
CA ILE A 55 -3.68 10.43 -2.20
C ILE A 55 -3.27 11.81 -2.70
N GLU A 56 -4.24 12.73 -2.74
CA GLU A 56 -4.02 14.12 -3.13
C GLU A 56 -3.27 14.88 -2.04
N ILE A 57 -2.02 15.28 -2.28
CA ILE A 57 -1.15 15.93 -1.28
C ILE A 57 -1.08 17.46 -1.41
N GLU A 58 -1.94 18.07 -2.23
CA GLU A 58 -1.91 19.51 -2.50
C GLU A 58 -2.44 20.37 -1.33
N ARG A 59 -3.20 19.76 -0.42
CA ARG A 59 -3.83 20.44 0.73
C ARG A 59 -3.60 19.63 2.02
N PRO A 60 -3.37 20.29 3.17
CA PRO A 60 -3.32 19.59 4.46
C PRO A 60 -4.65 18.89 4.76
N HIS A 61 -4.61 17.59 5.03
CA HIS A 61 -5.75 16.78 5.45
C HIS A 61 -5.25 15.50 6.16
N ALA A 62 -6.16 14.76 6.79
CA ALA A 62 -5.87 13.47 7.40
C ALA A 62 -6.73 12.38 6.74
N ILE A 63 -6.14 11.19 6.55
CA ILE A 63 -6.83 10.01 6.01
C ILE A 63 -6.71 8.89 7.02
N ILE A 64 -7.85 8.29 7.34
CA ILE A 64 -7.93 7.08 8.17
C ILE A 64 -7.91 5.89 7.22
N LEU A 65 -6.82 5.10 7.25
CA LEU A 65 -6.67 3.91 6.40
C LEU A 65 -7.39 2.69 6.98
N GLN A 66 -7.46 2.61 8.31
CA GLN A 66 -8.17 1.57 9.05
C GLN A 66 -8.68 2.20 10.35
N ASN A 67 -9.98 2.07 10.62
CA ASN A 67 -10.61 2.54 11.86
C ASN A 67 -10.83 1.41 12.89
N GLY A 68 -10.39 0.18 12.58
CA GLY A 68 -10.57 -0.99 13.43
C GLY A 68 -12.00 -1.52 13.48
N ASP A 69 -12.89 -1.01 12.63
CA ASP A 69 -14.23 -1.53 12.42
C ASP A 69 -14.15 -2.61 11.33
N TYR A 70 -14.16 -3.88 11.75
CA TYR A 70 -13.88 -5.06 10.92
C TYR A 70 -15.14 -5.91 10.73
#